data_AF-A0A506R7H5-F1
#
_entry.id   AF-A0A506R7H5-F1
#
_cell.length_a   1.000
_cell.length_b   1.000
_cell.length_c   1.000
_cell.angle_alpha   90.00
_cell.angle_beta   90.00
_cell.angle_gamma   90.00
#
_symmetry.space_group_name_H-M   'P 1'
#
loop_
_entity.id
_entity.type
_entity.pdbx_description
1 polymer ?
#
loop_
_entity_poly.entity_id
_entity_poly.type
_entity_poly.pdbx_seq_one_letter_code
_entity_poly.pdbx_strand_id
1 'polypeptide(L)'
;MKNNNLLKAMMVASVSLSALFTTHSTLAAEALTDCSLRDVPFSSSLPAYDVVMRPKAKAIVDQYYPGVLAAMPAWILNESMPSFSTLITLDQLLERAGVKDDDNAAAMRKALAELPVTREDKIARCARFDAEPVSFELGDEPIQVLIYQKINGYDHGDSVTTATANLTKLAKEMGYGVSVSAKGSAFTSENLADFDLVIWNNVSGDTLTVSQREAFEDYMNNGGGFLGIHASGGDSVYFWDWYRDVLIGAQFIGHPLGDNWFQDASLDVTHHDTGVADGIPSRWVLNDEWYSFSDSVSAKGYDIVMSIDESTYTPGKELEMGKDHPLVWTHCIGAGRAMYSAIGHRKEVYNAEHNITLLKNGMKWASGQGNDTCQ
;
A
#
# COMPACT_ATOMS: atom_id res chain seq x y z
N MET A 1 61.46 71.09 15.85
CA MET A 1 60.97 72.46 16.08
C MET A 1 60.22 72.91 14.82
N LYS A 2 58.93 73.29 14.98
CA LYS A 2 58.14 74.25 14.17
C LYS A 2 58.07 74.04 12.63
N ASN A 3 56.98 74.26 11.91
CA ASN A 3 55.60 74.66 12.17
C ASN A 3 54.87 74.58 10.81
N ASN A 4 53.60 74.16 10.83
CA ASN A 4 52.41 74.76 10.20
C ASN A 4 52.48 75.49 8.83
N ASN A 5 51.61 75.09 7.88
CA ASN A 5 50.40 75.83 7.42
C ASN A 5 49.86 75.27 6.08
N LEU A 6 48.63 74.76 6.06
CA LEU A 6 47.36 75.36 5.59
C LEU A 6 47.01 75.23 4.08
N LEU A 7 45.97 74.41 3.84
CA LEU A 7 44.80 74.57 2.95
C LEU A 7 44.93 75.21 1.55
N LYS A 8 44.46 74.48 0.52
CA LYS A 8 43.19 74.81 -0.19
C LYS A 8 42.71 73.68 -1.13
N ALA A 9 41.39 73.58 -1.24
CA ALA A 9 40.58 72.56 -1.90
C ALA A 9 40.37 72.80 -3.41
N MET A 10 40.07 71.74 -4.17
CA MET A 10 38.82 71.63 -4.97
C MET A 10 38.69 70.31 -5.76
N MET A 11 37.48 69.73 -5.66
CA MET A 11 36.72 68.90 -6.61
C MET A 11 37.34 67.61 -7.20
N VAL A 12 36.81 66.47 -6.75
CA VAL A 12 36.80 65.22 -7.52
C VAL A 12 35.36 64.74 -7.63
N ALA A 13 34.91 64.49 -8.86
CA ALA A 13 33.60 63.96 -9.20
C ALA A 13 33.48 62.49 -8.79
N SER A 14 32.38 62.17 -8.11
CA SER A 14 31.96 60.82 -7.73
C SER A 14 31.28 60.12 -8.91
N VAL A 15 31.84 58.98 -9.33
CA VAL A 15 31.15 57.99 -10.18
C VAL A 15 30.98 56.72 -9.35
N SER A 16 29.74 56.48 -8.94
CA SER A 16 29.30 55.28 -8.22
C SER A 16 29.15 54.14 -9.22
N LEU A 17 30.00 53.12 -9.15
CA LEU A 17 29.85 51.89 -9.93
C LEU A 17 29.11 50.85 -9.07
N SER A 18 27.78 50.86 -9.17
CA SER A 18 26.92 49.81 -8.62
C SER A 18 26.94 48.60 -9.56
N ALA A 19 27.75 47.59 -9.25
CA ALA A 19 27.70 46.30 -9.93
C ALA A 19 26.45 45.54 -9.45
N LEU A 20 25.46 45.45 -10.34
CA LEU A 20 24.28 44.60 -10.18
C LEU A 20 24.70 43.13 -10.27
N PHE A 21 24.65 42.42 -9.14
CA PHE A 21 24.52 40.96 -9.13
C PHE A 21 23.10 40.62 -9.61
N THR A 22 22.96 40.24 -10.88
CA THR A 22 21.74 39.60 -11.36
C THR A 22 21.71 38.17 -10.84
N THR A 23 20.96 37.93 -9.78
CA THR A 23 20.59 36.61 -9.29
C THR A 23 19.83 35.86 -10.39
N HIS A 24 20.51 34.99 -11.13
CA HIS A 24 19.85 33.92 -11.88
C HIS A 24 19.38 32.86 -10.89
N SER A 25 18.27 33.14 -10.21
CA SER A 25 17.49 32.14 -9.50
C SER A 25 16.03 32.30 -9.91
N THR A 26 15.76 32.03 -11.18
CA THR A 26 14.50 31.36 -11.50
C THR A 26 14.62 29.97 -10.90
N LEU A 27 14.09 29.82 -9.67
CA LEU A 27 13.69 28.53 -9.12
C LEU A 27 13.00 27.76 -10.25
N ALA A 28 13.65 26.73 -10.78
CA ALA A 28 12.93 25.69 -11.47
C ALA A 28 11.88 25.24 -10.44
N ALA A 29 10.59 25.46 -10.74
CA ALA A 29 9.52 25.00 -9.87
C ALA A 29 9.81 23.53 -9.56
N GLU A 30 9.99 23.18 -8.29
CA GLU A 30 10.37 21.83 -7.88
C GLU A 30 9.54 20.80 -8.64
N ALA A 31 10.22 19.84 -9.24
CA ALA A 31 9.58 18.75 -9.97
C ALA A 31 8.60 18.06 -9.02
N LEU A 32 7.36 17.88 -9.46
CA LEU A 32 6.35 17.22 -8.64
C LEU A 32 6.63 15.73 -8.61
N THR A 33 6.47 15.12 -7.43
CA THR A 33 6.44 13.67 -7.26
C THR A 33 5.52 13.03 -8.30
N ASP A 34 5.95 11.90 -8.85
CA ASP A 34 5.25 11.10 -9.86
C ASP A 34 4.24 10.14 -9.21
N CYS A 35 3.34 10.67 -8.37
CA CYS A 35 2.38 9.82 -7.69
C CYS A 35 1.21 9.40 -8.60
N SER A 36 0.57 8.28 -8.23
CA SER A 36 -0.67 7.83 -8.85
C SER A 36 -1.76 8.90 -8.72
N LEU A 37 -2.67 8.94 -9.71
CA LEU A 37 -3.83 9.83 -9.73
C LEU A 37 -3.53 11.34 -9.66
N ARG A 38 -2.26 11.76 -9.68
CA ARG A 38 -1.82 13.16 -9.57
C ARG A 38 -2.59 14.06 -10.53
N ASP A 39 -2.61 13.66 -11.80
CA ASP A 39 -3.15 14.45 -12.91
C ASP A 39 -4.58 14.05 -13.31
N VAL A 40 -5.19 13.07 -12.64
CA VAL A 40 -6.51 12.55 -13.00
C VAL A 40 -7.60 13.58 -12.68
N PRO A 41 -8.51 13.91 -13.62
CA PRO A 41 -9.63 14.81 -13.36
C PRO A 41 -10.46 14.40 -12.14
N PHE A 42 -11.01 15.38 -11.43
CA PHE A 42 -11.92 15.09 -10.32
C PHE A 42 -13.12 14.28 -10.82
N SER A 43 -13.46 13.22 -10.09
CA SER A 43 -14.59 12.34 -10.37
C SER A 43 -14.98 11.61 -9.09
N SER A 44 -16.16 11.00 -9.07
CA SER A 44 -16.62 10.20 -7.93
C SER A 44 -15.92 8.84 -7.81
N SER A 45 -15.20 8.41 -8.85
CA SER A 45 -14.39 7.19 -8.85
C SER A 45 -12.98 7.38 -8.28
N LEU A 46 -12.56 8.61 -7.98
CA LEU A 46 -11.33 8.85 -7.22
C LEU A 46 -11.49 8.37 -5.76
N PRO A 47 -10.38 8.09 -5.05
CA PRO A 47 -10.42 7.91 -3.61
C PRO A 47 -11.21 9.05 -2.97
N ALA A 48 -12.11 8.71 -2.04
CA ALA A 48 -12.89 9.72 -1.34
C ALA A 48 -11.97 10.79 -0.72
N TYR A 49 -10.81 10.38 -0.19
CA TYR A 49 -9.75 11.27 0.30
C TYR A 49 -9.34 12.35 -0.73
N ASP A 50 -9.12 11.95 -1.98
CA ASP A 50 -8.64 12.85 -3.04
C ASP A 50 -9.69 13.86 -3.52
N VAL A 51 -10.96 13.65 -3.13
CA VAL A 51 -12.07 14.58 -3.41
C VAL A 51 -12.41 15.40 -2.17
N VAL A 52 -12.71 14.76 -1.04
CA VAL A 52 -13.26 15.41 0.15
C VAL A 52 -12.24 16.25 0.92
N MET A 53 -10.94 16.00 0.72
CA MET A 53 -9.88 16.83 1.30
C MET A 53 -9.50 18.02 0.41
N ARG A 54 -10.15 18.19 -0.75
CA ARG A 54 -9.91 19.33 -1.65
C ARG A 54 -11.07 20.32 -1.50
N PRO A 55 -10.85 21.53 -0.96
CA PRO A 55 -11.94 22.42 -0.55
C PRO A 55 -12.99 22.68 -1.63
N LYS A 56 -12.56 22.89 -2.90
CA LYS A 56 -13.48 23.12 -4.02
C LYS A 56 -14.30 21.89 -4.39
N ALA A 57 -13.67 20.72 -4.40
CA ALA A 57 -14.35 19.47 -4.73
C ALA A 57 -15.27 19.02 -3.59
N LYS A 58 -14.84 19.17 -2.34
CA LYS A 58 -15.68 18.98 -1.14
C LYS A 58 -16.92 19.86 -1.17
N ALA A 59 -16.79 21.14 -1.53
CA ALA A 59 -17.92 22.06 -1.63
C ALA A 59 -18.97 21.60 -2.66
N ILE A 60 -18.55 20.94 -3.74
CA ILE A 60 -19.47 20.33 -4.71
C ILE A 60 -20.22 19.17 -4.06
N VAL A 61 -19.52 18.27 -3.34
CA VAL A 61 -20.19 17.16 -2.65
C VAL A 61 -21.21 17.69 -1.62
N ASP A 62 -20.83 18.68 -0.81
CA ASP A 62 -21.73 19.30 0.17
C ASP A 62 -22.92 20.04 -0.48
N GLN A 63 -22.76 20.57 -1.69
CA GLN A 63 -23.84 21.23 -2.43
C GLN A 63 -24.96 20.24 -2.80
N TYR A 64 -24.59 19.04 -3.26
CA TYR A 64 -25.56 18.03 -3.70
C TYR A 64 -26.05 17.13 -2.55
N TYR A 65 -25.20 16.90 -1.55
CA TYR A 65 -25.47 16.02 -0.40
C TYR A 65 -25.13 16.71 0.92
N PRO A 66 -25.89 17.77 1.30
CA PRO A 66 -25.58 18.58 2.47
C PRO A 66 -25.61 17.73 3.75
N GLY A 67 -24.56 17.85 4.55
CA GLY A 67 -24.43 17.18 5.85
C GLY A 67 -23.92 15.74 5.80
N VAL A 68 -23.84 15.10 4.62
CA VAL A 68 -23.35 13.72 4.50
C VAL A 68 -21.92 13.59 4.99
N LEU A 69 -21.01 14.46 4.53
CA LEU A 69 -19.61 14.42 4.96
C LEU A 69 -19.44 14.76 6.45
N ALA A 70 -20.28 15.64 7.00
CA ALA A 70 -20.23 16.03 8.41
C ALA A 70 -20.73 14.92 9.35
N ALA A 71 -21.59 14.02 8.86
CA ALA A 71 -22.09 12.87 9.60
C ALA A 71 -21.11 11.68 9.58
N MET A 72 -20.06 11.72 8.76
CA MET A 72 -19.10 10.62 8.68
C MET A 72 -18.24 10.54 9.96
N PRO A 73 -18.00 9.32 10.47
CA PRO A 73 -17.03 9.11 11.56
C PRO A 73 -15.63 9.62 11.19
N ALA A 74 -14.92 10.18 12.17
CA ALA A 74 -13.57 10.69 11.99
C ALA A 74 -12.56 9.63 11.52
N TRP A 75 -12.79 8.34 11.86
CA TRP A 75 -11.94 7.24 11.40
C TRP A 75 -12.08 6.97 9.89
N ILE A 76 -13.19 7.38 9.26
CA ILE A 76 -13.39 7.30 7.80
C ILE A 76 -12.69 8.48 7.12
N LEU A 77 -13.00 9.70 7.55
CA LEU A 77 -12.51 10.95 6.94
C LEU A 77 -11.37 11.57 7.76
N ASN A 78 -10.23 10.87 7.86
CA ASN A 78 -9.03 11.43 8.46
C ASN A 78 -8.24 12.26 7.43
N GLU A 79 -7.88 13.50 7.76
CA GLU A 79 -7.08 14.37 6.88
C GLU A 79 -5.61 13.93 6.78
N SER A 80 -5.11 13.27 7.83
CA SER A 80 -3.75 12.71 7.87
C SER A 80 -3.74 11.23 7.50
N MET A 81 -2.62 10.74 6.97
CA MET A 81 -2.42 9.30 6.82
C MET A 81 -2.12 8.67 8.20
N PRO A 82 -2.59 7.45 8.48
CA PRO A 82 -3.47 6.62 7.63
C PRO A 82 -4.92 7.14 7.58
N SER A 83 -5.59 6.96 6.45
CA SER A 83 -6.98 7.38 6.24
C SER A 83 -7.77 6.33 5.45
N PHE A 84 -8.85 5.82 6.04
CA PHE A 84 -9.73 4.84 5.40
C PHE A 84 -10.35 5.34 4.10
N SER A 85 -10.59 6.65 3.97
CA SER A 85 -11.10 7.27 2.74
C SER A 85 -10.16 7.15 1.52
N THR A 86 -8.94 6.64 1.70
CA THR A 86 -8.07 6.25 0.58
C THR A 86 -8.43 4.88 0.00
N LEU A 87 -9.13 4.04 0.76
CA LEU A 87 -9.50 2.66 0.43
C LEU A 87 -10.87 2.53 -0.24
N ILE A 88 -11.59 3.63 -0.37
CA ILE A 88 -12.92 3.67 -0.98
C ILE A 88 -13.01 4.87 -1.91
N THR A 89 -13.79 4.72 -2.98
CA THR A 89 -14.14 5.81 -3.88
C THR A 89 -15.15 6.76 -3.21
N LEU A 90 -15.35 7.97 -3.78
CA LEU A 90 -16.43 8.84 -3.32
C LEU A 90 -17.81 8.17 -3.52
N ASP A 91 -18.03 7.45 -4.62
CA ASP A 91 -19.29 6.71 -4.82
C ASP A 91 -19.55 5.71 -3.69
N GLN A 92 -18.54 4.91 -3.32
CA GLN A 92 -18.64 3.96 -2.20
C GLN A 92 -18.84 4.66 -0.84
N LEU A 93 -18.21 5.82 -0.62
CA LEU A 93 -18.43 6.61 0.59
C LEU A 93 -19.90 7.07 0.69
N LEU A 94 -20.45 7.58 -0.41
CA LEU A 94 -21.83 8.06 -0.48
C LEU A 94 -22.83 6.91 -0.30
N GLU A 95 -22.60 5.77 -0.95
CA GLU A 95 -23.40 4.55 -0.76
C GLU A 95 -23.41 4.11 0.70
N ARG A 96 -22.25 4.11 1.36
CA ARG A 96 -22.12 3.78 2.79
C ARG A 96 -22.85 4.79 3.69
N ALA A 97 -23.04 6.02 3.22
CA ALA A 97 -23.86 7.04 3.87
C ALA A 97 -25.36 6.91 3.56
N GLY A 98 -25.78 5.91 2.78
CA GLY A 98 -27.15 5.69 2.36
C GLY A 98 -27.62 6.57 1.21
N VAL A 99 -26.69 7.24 0.51
CA VAL A 99 -26.99 8.02 -0.69
C VAL A 99 -27.21 7.06 -1.87
N LYS A 100 -28.30 7.27 -2.60
CA LYS A 100 -28.62 6.49 -3.80
C LYS A 100 -28.05 7.17 -5.04
N ASP A 101 -27.80 6.37 -6.08
CA ASP A 101 -27.47 6.90 -7.39
C ASP A 101 -28.72 7.56 -8.01
N ASP A 102 -28.81 8.88 -7.90
CA ASP A 102 -29.95 9.72 -8.29
C ASP A 102 -29.54 10.84 -9.25
N ASP A 103 -30.49 11.71 -9.63
CA ASP A 103 -30.20 12.85 -10.52
C ASP A 103 -29.16 13.82 -9.92
N ASN A 104 -29.10 13.93 -8.59
CA ASN A 104 -28.07 14.73 -7.92
C ASN A 104 -26.69 14.10 -8.10
N ALA A 105 -26.57 12.77 -8.12
CA ALA A 105 -25.30 12.08 -8.33
C ALA A 105 -24.74 12.40 -9.71
N ALA A 106 -25.59 12.35 -10.75
CA ALA A 106 -25.19 12.71 -12.12
C ALA A 106 -24.74 14.18 -12.22
N ALA A 107 -25.46 15.11 -11.58
CA ALA A 107 -25.11 16.52 -11.57
C ALA A 107 -23.83 16.81 -10.77
N MET A 108 -23.62 16.14 -9.63
CA MET A 108 -22.40 16.20 -8.83
C MET A 108 -21.20 15.71 -9.63
N ARG A 109 -21.29 14.54 -10.28
CA ARG A 109 -20.21 13.98 -11.10
C ARG A 109 -19.82 14.92 -12.25
N LYS A 110 -20.81 15.54 -12.91
CA LYS A 110 -20.56 16.56 -13.94
C LYS A 110 -19.83 17.77 -13.37
N ALA A 111 -20.28 18.30 -12.24
CA ALA A 111 -19.65 19.46 -11.60
C ALA A 111 -18.21 19.16 -11.14
N LEU A 112 -17.96 17.95 -10.60
CA LEU A 112 -16.61 17.50 -10.27
C LEU A 112 -15.71 17.45 -11.52
N ALA A 113 -16.19 16.89 -12.62
CA ALA A 113 -15.43 16.78 -13.87
C ALA A 113 -15.06 18.14 -14.50
N GLU A 114 -15.81 19.20 -14.19
CA GLU A 114 -15.52 20.57 -14.64
C GLU A 114 -14.44 21.27 -13.79
N LEU A 115 -14.08 20.74 -12.62
CA LEU A 115 -13.03 21.32 -11.79
C LEU A 115 -11.63 21.07 -12.37
N PRO A 116 -10.80 22.12 -12.54
CA PRO A 116 -9.42 21.93 -12.93
C PRO A 116 -8.61 21.33 -11.78
N VAL A 117 -7.71 20.40 -12.10
CA VAL A 117 -6.72 19.88 -11.15
C VAL A 117 -5.55 20.87 -11.05
N THR A 118 -5.50 21.63 -9.96
CA THR A 118 -4.50 22.67 -9.74
C THR A 118 -3.16 22.08 -9.32
N ARG A 119 -2.09 22.89 -9.33
CA ARG A 119 -0.78 22.46 -8.79
C ARG A 119 -0.86 22.10 -7.31
N GLU A 120 -1.69 22.80 -6.54
CA GLU A 120 -1.91 22.51 -5.11
C GLU A 120 -2.57 21.15 -4.92
N ASP A 121 -3.58 20.83 -5.73
CA ASP A 121 -4.22 19.50 -5.70
C ASP A 121 -3.22 18.38 -6.00
N LYS A 122 -2.35 18.59 -6.99
CA LYS A 122 -1.29 17.63 -7.36
C LYS A 122 -0.32 17.39 -6.20
N ILE A 123 0.16 18.46 -5.56
CA ILE A 123 1.05 18.37 -4.39
C ILE A 123 0.34 17.62 -3.25
N ALA A 124 -0.91 17.99 -2.95
CA ALA A 124 -1.66 17.42 -1.84
C ALA A 124 -2.00 15.93 -2.06
N ARG A 125 -2.28 15.50 -3.30
CA ARG A 125 -2.45 14.08 -3.65
C ARG A 125 -1.16 13.30 -3.47
N CYS A 126 -0.03 13.88 -3.88
CA CYS A 126 1.27 13.20 -3.79
C CYS A 126 1.89 13.19 -2.38
N ALA A 127 1.41 14.03 -1.46
CA ALA A 127 1.97 14.12 -0.10
C ALA A 127 1.90 12.82 0.73
N ARG A 128 1.07 11.84 0.33
CA ARG A 128 0.99 10.52 0.99
C ARG A 128 2.09 9.53 0.59
N PHE A 129 2.86 9.84 -0.45
CA PHE A 129 3.92 8.98 -0.98
C PHE A 129 5.30 9.46 -0.53
N ASP A 130 6.20 8.53 -0.21
CA ASP A 130 7.56 8.86 0.20
C ASP A 130 8.49 8.82 -1.01
N ALA A 131 8.96 9.97 -1.46
CA ALA A 131 9.92 10.09 -2.56
C ALA A 131 11.37 10.32 -2.09
N GLU A 132 11.56 10.67 -0.82
CA GLU A 132 12.88 10.94 -0.26
C GLU A 132 13.72 9.67 -0.20
N PRO A 133 14.91 9.62 -0.83
CA PRO A 133 15.74 8.43 -0.89
C PRO A 133 16.02 7.83 0.48
N VAL A 134 16.02 6.49 0.53
CA VAL A 134 16.49 5.71 1.68
C VAL A 134 17.55 4.74 1.20
N SER A 135 18.52 4.47 2.06
CA SER A 135 19.55 3.45 1.88
C SER A 135 19.48 2.45 3.04
N PHE A 136 19.94 1.23 2.78
CA PHE A 136 19.97 0.16 3.76
C PHE A 136 21.40 -0.23 4.09
N GLU A 137 21.67 -0.51 5.36
CA GLU A 137 22.92 -1.11 5.80
C GLU A 137 22.67 -2.62 5.92
N LEU A 138 23.14 -3.37 4.92
CA LEU A 138 22.91 -4.82 4.83
C LEU A 138 23.98 -5.58 5.61
N GLY A 139 23.60 -6.76 6.10
CA GLY A 139 24.56 -7.71 6.66
C GLY A 139 25.13 -8.65 5.60
N ASP A 140 26.01 -9.56 6.03
CA ASP A 140 26.67 -10.55 5.15
C ASP A 140 25.83 -11.83 4.96
N GLU A 141 24.58 -11.84 5.41
CA GLU A 141 23.67 -12.98 5.24
C GLU A 141 23.39 -13.26 3.75
N PRO A 142 23.32 -14.54 3.35
CA PRO A 142 23.20 -14.91 1.94
C PRO A 142 21.82 -14.60 1.34
N ILE A 143 20.82 -14.34 2.18
CA ILE A 143 19.48 -13.91 1.77
C ILE A 143 19.14 -12.64 2.52
N GLN A 144 18.68 -11.62 1.80
CA GLN A 144 18.29 -10.34 2.34
C GLN A 144 16.77 -10.13 2.19
N VAL A 145 16.13 -9.73 3.27
CA VAL A 145 14.67 -9.52 3.33
C VAL A 145 14.35 -8.07 3.65
N LEU A 146 13.46 -7.48 2.84
CA LEU A 146 12.82 -6.20 3.16
C LEU A 146 11.41 -6.44 3.70
N ILE A 147 11.18 -6.14 4.98
CA ILE A 147 9.84 -6.06 5.56
C ILE A 147 9.30 -4.64 5.34
N TYR A 148 8.32 -4.53 4.45
CA TYR A 148 7.64 -3.29 4.13
C TYR A 148 6.28 -3.21 4.86
N GLN A 149 6.05 -2.10 5.56
CA GLN A 149 4.90 -1.93 6.46
C GLN A 149 4.29 -0.51 6.40
N LYS A 150 4.36 0.15 5.24
CA LYS A 150 3.71 1.46 5.07
C LYS A 150 2.20 1.30 5.03
N ILE A 151 1.48 2.25 5.63
CA ILE A 151 0.02 2.24 5.70
C ILE A 151 -0.49 3.64 5.36
N ASN A 152 -1.16 3.76 4.21
CA ASN A 152 -1.92 4.95 3.83
C ASN A 152 -3.43 4.75 4.09
N GLY A 153 -3.88 3.49 4.12
CA GLY A 153 -5.27 3.06 4.31
C GLY A 153 -5.67 2.79 5.76
N TYR A 154 -5.95 1.53 6.09
CA TYR A 154 -6.38 1.09 7.41
C TYR A 154 -5.22 0.49 8.20
N ASP A 155 -5.04 0.97 9.43
CA ASP A 155 -3.98 0.51 10.32
C ASP A 155 -4.44 -0.65 11.21
N HIS A 156 -3.81 -1.81 11.04
CA HIS A 156 -4.08 -3.02 11.80
C HIS A 156 -3.34 -3.06 13.16
N GLY A 157 -2.64 -1.98 13.54
CA GLY A 157 -2.15 -1.69 14.89
C GLY A 157 -1.26 -2.79 15.48
N ASP A 158 -1.73 -3.41 16.58
CA ASP A 158 -1.02 -4.49 17.27
C ASP A 158 -0.66 -5.64 16.34
N SER A 159 -1.46 -5.88 15.29
CA SER A 159 -1.18 -6.92 14.30
C SER A 159 0.10 -6.63 13.55
N VAL A 160 0.22 -5.42 12.97
CA VAL A 160 1.40 -4.96 12.22
C VAL A 160 2.66 -5.08 13.08
N THR A 161 2.58 -4.60 14.33
CA THR A 161 3.70 -4.61 15.27
C THR A 161 4.12 -6.04 15.63
N THR A 162 3.15 -6.91 15.91
CA THR A 162 3.42 -8.32 16.26
C THR A 162 3.97 -9.09 15.06
N ALA A 163 3.41 -8.86 13.88
CA ALA A 163 3.86 -9.44 12.62
C ALA A 163 5.30 -9.02 12.31
N THR A 164 5.65 -7.73 12.38
CA THR A 164 7.02 -7.27 12.13
C THR A 164 8.02 -7.91 13.09
N ALA A 165 7.70 -8.00 14.38
CA ALA A 165 8.55 -8.67 15.36
C ALA A 165 8.70 -10.17 15.06
N ASN A 166 7.61 -10.84 14.69
CA ASN A 166 7.60 -12.26 14.37
C ASN A 166 8.38 -12.56 13.07
N LEU A 167 8.05 -11.88 11.98
CA LEU A 167 8.73 -12.02 10.68
C LEU A 167 10.23 -11.75 10.79
N THR A 168 10.63 -10.71 11.53
CA THR A 168 12.05 -10.42 11.81
C THR A 168 12.72 -11.57 12.55
N LYS A 169 12.05 -12.12 13.57
CA LYS A 169 12.56 -13.26 14.34
C LYS A 169 12.71 -14.49 13.44
N LEU A 170 11.68 -14.83 12.65
CA LEU A 170 11.68 -15.99 11.77
C LEU A 170 12.77 -15.90 10.70
N ALA A 171 12.90 -14.75 10.03
CA ALA A 171 13.95 -14.51 9.04
C ALA A 171 15.36 -14.67 9.66
N LYS A 172 15.59 -14.14 10.86
CA LYS A 172 16.87 -14.34 11.57
C LYS A 172 17.13 -15.79 11.97
N GLU A 173 16.12 -16.51 12.42
CA GLU A 173 16.23 -17.96 12.70
C GLU A 173 16.54 -18.78 11.44
N MET A 174 16.14 -18.28 10.27
CA MET A 174 16.47 -18.85 8.96
C MET A 174 17.84 -18.41 8.43
N GLY A 175 18.54 -17.52 9.14
CA GLY A 175 19.85 -16.99 8.74
C GLY A 175 19.78 -15.90 7.68
N TYR A 176 18.66 -15.17 7.59
CA TYR A 176 18.47 -14.07 6.63
C TYR A 176 18.79 -12.72 7.26
N GLY A 177 19.32 -11.80 6.46
CA GLY A 177 19.43 -10.39 6.76
C GLY A 177 18.06 -9.73 6.69
N VAL A 178 17.79 -8.75 7.55
CA VAL A 178 16.45 -8.13 7.67
C VAL A 178 16.57 -6.62 7.74
N SER A 179 15.92 -5.95 6.79
CA SER A 179 15.63 -4.52 6.83
C SER A 179 14.14 -4.29 6.99
N VAL A 180 13.75 -3.26 7.74
CA VAL A 180 12.34 -2.87 7.92
C VAL A 180 12.16 -1.44 7.45
N SER A 181 11.15 -1.19 6.60
CA SER A 181 10.82 0.15 6.13
C SER A 181 9.32 0.40 6.14
N ALA A 182 8.94 1.61 6.54
CA ALA A 182 7.59 2.17 6.35
C ALA A 182 7.58 3.27 5.29
N LYS A 183 8.61 3.34 4.44
CA LYS A 183 8.79 4.37 3.41
C LYS A 183 8.73 3.76 2.02
N GLY A 184 7.84 4.26 1.16
CA GLY A 184 7.71 3.84 -0.24
C GLY A 184 8.98 4.04 -1.06
N SER A 185 9.85 4.98 -0.69
CA SER A 185 11.16 5.21 -1.30
C SER A 185 12.15 4.06 -1.16
N ALA A 186 11.81 3.00 -0.41
CA ALA A 186 12.54 1.73 -0.45
C ALA A 186 12.43 1.03 -1.83
N PHE A 187 11.40 1.32 -2.62
CA PHE A 187 11.13 0.65 -3.90
C PHE A 187 11.82 1.40 -5.06
N THR A 188 13.15 1.37 -5.08
CA THR A 188 13.95 1.78 -6.23
C THR A 188 14.64 0.56 -6.81
N SER A 189 15.00 0.58 -8.09
CA SER A 189 15.74 -0.53 -8.70
C SER A 189 17.07 -0.81 -8.00
N GLU A 190 17.72 0.23 -7.47
CA GLU A 190 18.96 0.12 -6.69
C GLU A 190 18.72 -0.63 -5.38
N ASN A 191 17.74 -0.20 -4.57
CA ASN A 191 17.44 -0.84 -3.30
C ASN A 191 16.87 -2.25 -3.49
N LEU A 192 16.00 -2.48 -4.47
CA LEU A 192 15.38 -3.78 -4.68
C LEU A 192 16.37 -4.84 -5.20
N ALA A 193 17.47 -4.43 -5.83
CA ALA A 193 18.53 -5.35 -6.24
C ALA A 193 19.26 -5.99 -5.06
N ASP A 194 19.14 -5.41 -3.87
CA ASP A 194 19.77 -5.88 -2.65
C ASP A 194 18.93 -6.91 -1.86
N PHE A 195 17.68 -7.17 -2.27
CA PHE A 195 16.74 -8.02 -1.51
C PHE A 195 16.23 -9.21 -2.32
N ASP A 196 16.39 -10.42 -1.80
CA ASP A 196 15.82 -11.63 -2.41
C ASP A 196 14.32 -11.76 -2.16
N LEU A 197 13.82 -11.16 -1.08
CA LEU A 197 12.41 -11.21 -0.70
C LEU A 197 11.92 -9.88 -0.14
N VAL A 198 10.80 -9.40 -0.68
CA VAL A 198 10.03 -8.29 -0.12
C VAL A 198 8.75 -8.82 0.53
N ILE A 199 8.60 -8.57 1.83
CA ILE A 199 7.41 -8.92 2.60
C ILE A 199 6.54 -7.68 2.78
N TRP A 200 5.34 -7.68 2.22
CA TRP A 200 4.35 -6.64 2.49
C TRP A 200 3.53 -7.05 3.71
N ASN A 201 3.96 -6.56 4.87
CA ASN A 201 3.34 -6.84 6.15
C ASN A 201 2.16 -5.88 6.40
N ASN A 202 0.95 -6.34 6.14
CA ASN A 202 -0.29 -5.57 6.40
C ASN A 202 -0.24 -4.17 5.77
N VAL A 203 0.32 -4.07 4.56
CA VAL A 203 0.35 -2.81 3.80
C VAL A 203 -1.07 -2.52 3.34
N SER A 204 -1.57 -1.31 3.58
CA SER A 204 -2.92 -0.92 3.15
C SER A 204 -2.91 0.47 2.52
N GLY A 205 -3.70 0.61 1.47
CA GLY A 205 -3.79 1.78 0.63
C GLY A 205 -2.69 1.84 -0.42
N ASP A 206 -2.78 2.86 -1.26
CA ASP A 206 -1.81 3.10 -2.31
C ASP A 206 -0.55 3.76 -1.76
N THR A 207 0.56 3.03 -1.71
CA THR A 207 1.77 3.43 -0.97
C THR A 207 3.00 3.74 -1.83
N LEU A 208 2.96 3.45 -3.13
CA LEU A 208 4.10 3.61 -4.06
C LEU A 208 3.81 4.62 -5.18
N THR A 209 4.80 5.46 -5.51
CA THR A 209 4.76 6.33 -6.70
C THR A 209 4.83 5.51 -7.99
N VAL A 210 4.60 6.13 -9.14
CA VAL A 210 4.62 5.44 -10.44
C VAL A 210 5.98 4.80 -10.73
N SER A 211 7.08 5.53 -10.57
CA SER A 211 8.43 4.95 -10.77
C SER A 211 8.75 3.84 -9.76
N GLN A 212 8.22 3.94 -8.53
CA GLN A 212 8.41 2.91 -7.50
C GLN A 212 7.64 1.62 -7.84
N ARG A 213 6.45 1.77 -8.43
CA ARG A 213 5.68 0.63 -8.96
C ARG A 213 6.42 -0.05 -10.09
N GLU A 214 6.92 0.72 -11.07
CA GLU A 214 7.70 0.19 -12.19
C GLU A 214 8.92 -0.60 -11.69
N ALA A 215 9.67 -0.05 -10.72
CA ALA A 215 10.78 -0.76 -10.09
C ALA A 215 10.37 -2.09 -9.42
N PHE A 216 9.18 -2.13 -8.81
CA PHE A 216 8.67 -3.35 -8.19
C PHE A 216 8.16 -4.39 -9.20
N GLU A 217 7.51 -3.96 -10.28
CA GLU A 217 7.13 -4.84 -11.39
C GLU A 217 8.38 -5.47 -12.02
N ASP A 218 9.42 -4.67 -12.26
CA ASP A 218 10.71 -5.16 -12.76
C ASP A 218 11.38 -6.13 -11.78
N TYR A 219 11.37 -5.82 -10.48
CA TYR A 219 11.86 -6.72 -9.45
C TYR A 219 11.20 -8.10 -9.53
N MET A 220 9.87 -8.13 -9.59
CA MET A 220 9.12 -9.39 -9.71
C MET A 220 9.44 -10.11 -11.03
N ASN A 221 9.43 -9.41 -12.16
CA ASN A 221 9.73 -10.01 -13.46
C ASN A 221 11.14 -10.63 -13.53
N ASN A 222 12.11 -10.09 -12.77
CA ASN A 222 13.51 -10.49 -12.79
C ASN A 222 13.91 -11.46 -11.66
N GLY A 223 12.95 -12.09 -10.98
CA GLY A 223 13.24 -13.17 -10.02
C GLY A 223 13.04 -12.81 -8.55
N GLY A 224 12.58 -11.59 -8.27
CA GLY A 224 12.26 -11.15 -6.92
C GLY A 224 11.18 -11.98 -6.24
N GLY A 225 11.29 -12.10 -4.92
CA GLY A 225 10.32 -12.77 -4.07
C GLY A 225 9.31 -11.79 -3.45
N PHE A 226 8.05 -12.19 -3.41
CA PHE A 226 6.99 -11.46 -2.72
C PHE A 226 6.23 -12.34 -1.73
N LEU A 227 6.02 -11.81 -0.53
CA LEU A 227 5.09 -12.34 0.46
C LEU A 227 4.14 -11.22 0.92
N GLY A 228 2.89 -11.28 0.48
CA GLY A 228 1.83 -10.37 0.94
C GLY A 228 1.05 -10.96 2.11
N ILE A 229 0.84 -10.16 3.16
CA ILE A 229 0.13 -10.58 4.37
C ILE A 229 -1.10 -9.70 4.59
N HIS A 230 -2.26 -10.36 4.70
CA HIS A 230 -3.55 -9.84 5.12
C HIS A 230 -3.93 -8.55 4.38
N ALA A 231 -3.81 -7.39 5.03
CA ALA A 231 -4.19 -6.08 4.48
C ALA A 231 -3.55 -5.78 3.12
N SER A 232 -2.39 -6.37 2.82
CA SER A 232 -1.73 -6.25 1.50
C SER A 232 -2.63 -6.70 0.34
N GLY A 233 -3.66 -7.51 0.58
CA GLY A 233 -4.69 -7.89 -0.39
C GLY A 233 -6.12 -7.52 0.05
N GLY A 234 -6.27 -6.61 1.01
CA GLY A 234 -7.54 -6.31 1.70
C GLY A 234 -8.18 -4.95 1.36
N ASP A 235 -7.74 -4.27 0.30
CA ASP A 235 -8.30 -2.97 -0.06
C ASP A 235 -9.51 -3.12 -1.00
N SER A 236 -10.60 -2.39 -0.73
CA SER A 236 -11.82 -2.45 -1.55
C SER A 236 -11.72 -1.75 -2.90
N VAL A 237 -10.65 -0.99 -3.14
CA VAL A 237 -10.30 -0.47 -4.46
C VAL A 237 -8.79 -0.37 -4.60
N TYR A 238 -8.30 -0.69 -5.79
CA TYR A 238 -6.90 -0.52 -6.19
C TYR A 238 -6.79 0.46 -7.36
N PHE A 239 -5.81 1.35 -7.29
CA PHE A 239 -5.45 2.28 -8.39
C PHE A 239 -4.15 1.86 -9.07
N TRP A 240 -3.92 0.54 -9.08
CA TRP A 240 -2.79 -0.14 -9.69
C TRP A 240 -3.27 -1.53 -10.14
N ASP A 241 -3.75 -1.62 -11.37
CA ASP A 241 -4.41 -2.84 -11.85
C ASP A 241 -3.46 -4.05 -11.83
N TRP A 242 -2.18 -3.87 -12.14
CA TRP A 242 -1.19 -4.96 -12.06
C TRP A 242 -1.10 -5.55 -10.64
N TYR A 243 -1.11 -4.71 -9.60
CA TYR A 243 -1.08 -5.19 -8.22
C TYR A 243 -2.31 -6.06 -7.88
N ARG A 244 -3.51 -5.58 -8.24
CA ARG A 244 -4.76 -6.31 -8.00
C ARG A 244 -4.87 -7.57 -8.85
N ASP A 245 -4.66 -7.46 -10.15
CA ASP A 245 -5.03 -8.48 -11.13
C ASP A 245 -3.94 -9.52 -11.36
N VAL A 246 -2.67 -9.14 -11.17
CA VAL A 246 -1.49 -9.98 -11.38
C VAL A 246 -0.91 -10.39 -10.02
N LEU A 247 -0.38 -9.44 -9.23
CA LEU A 247 0.39 -9.76 -8.03
C LEU A 247 -0.42 -10.39 -6.90
N ILE A 248 -1.56 -9.82 -6.52
CA ILE A 248 -2.48 -10.45 -5.59
C ILE A 248 -3.34 -11.45 -6.36
N GLY A 249 -3.82 -11.04 -7.53
CA GLY A 249 -4.67 -11.85 -8.38
C GLY A 249 -6.15 -11.82 -8.00
N ALA A 250 -6.53 -11.07 -6.96
CA ALA A 250 -7.88 -11.03 -6.43
C ALA A 250 -8.29 -9.60 -6.03
N GLN A 251 -9.58 -9.29 -6.16
CA GLN A 251 -10.18 -8.06 -5.61
C GLN A 251 -10.96 -8.42 -4.34
N PHE A 252 -10.49 -7.91 -3.20
CA PHE A 252 -11.19 -8.00 -1.92
C PHE A 252 -12.56 -7.32 -2.00
N ILE A 253 -13.59 -7.99 -1.48
CA ILE A 253 -14.96 -7.46 -1.44
C ILE A 253 -15.49 -7.26 -0.02
N GLY A 254 -14.80 -7.81 0.99
CA GLY A 254 -15.18 -7.61 2.39
C GLY A 254 -14.76 -8.76 3.29
N HIS A 255 -15.14 -8.60 4.56
CA HIS A 255 -15.09 -9.63 5.59
C HIS A 255 -16.30 -9.44 6.50
N PRO A 256 -16.68 -10.48 7.29
CA PRO A 256 -17.73 -10.34 8.29
C PRO A 256 -17.49 -9.18 9.26
N LEU A 257 -18.57 -8.54 9.72
CA LEU A 257 -18.53 -7.43 10.68
C LEU A 257 -19.37 -7.74 11.92
N GLY A 258 -19.25 -6.90 12.95
CA GLY A 258 -20.04 -7.01 14.18
C GLY A 258 -19.69 -8.26 14.99
N ASP A 259 -20.69 -8.97 15.50
CA ASP A 259 -20.50 -10.18 16.32
C ASP A 259 -19.81 -11.33 15.56
N ASN A 260 -19.83 -11.27 14.22
CA ASN A 260 -19.20 -12.26 13.34
C ASN A 260 -17.82 -11.80 12.85
N TRP A 261 -17.26 -10.70 13.36
CA TRP A 261 -15.99 -10.18 12.84
C TRP A 261 -14.84 -11.20 12.95
N PHE A 262 -14.58 -11.71 14.14
CA PHE A 262 -13.55 -12.72 14.38
C PHE A 262 -14.19 -14.06 14.72
N GLN A 263 -13.90 -15.10 13.94
CA GLN A 263 -14.56 -16.39 14.06
C GLN A 263 -13.55 -17.53 13.95
N ASP A 264 -13.80 -18.61 14.69
CA ASP A 264 -13.13 -19.88 14.42
C ASP A 264 -13.62 -20.40 13.08
N ALA A 265 -12.69 -20.80 12.22
CA ALA A 265 -13.01 -21.49 10.98
C ALA A 265 -12.02 -22.62 10.73
N SER A 266 -12.50 -23.68 10.08
CA SER A 266 -11.63 -24.74 9.59
C SER A 266 -10.95 -24.33 8.29
N LEU A 267 -9.64 -24.53 8.24
CA LEU A 267 -8.81 -24.31 7.08
C LEU A 267 -8.38 -25.65 6.52
N ASP A 268 -8.70 -25.89 5.25
CA ASP A 268 -8.24 -27.06 4.49
C ASP A 268 -6.94 -26.72 3.77
N VAL A 269 -5.95 -27.59 3.93
CA VAL A 269 -4.59 -27.40 3.45
C VAL A 269 -4.31 -28.33 2.27
N THR A 270 -3.82 -27.75 1.17
CA THR A 270 -3.40 -28.50 -0.01
C THR A 270 -1.88 -28.50 -0.09
N HIS A 271 -1.30 -29.68 -0.20
CA HIS A 271 0.14 -29.85 -0.34
C HIS A 271 0.52 -29.90 -1.81
N HIS A 272 1.39 -28.98 -2.23
CA HIS A 272 1.96 -28.88 -3.56
C HIS A 272 3.47 -29.11 -3.52
N ASP A 273 4.08 -29.33 -4.68
CA ASP A 273 5.53 -29.49 -4.82
C ASP A 273 6.32 -28.22 -4.43
N THR A 274 5.65 -27.08 -4.29
CA THR A 274 6.23 -25.84 -3.75
C THR A 274 6.72 -25.97 -2.31
N GLY A 275 6.20 -26.94 -1.55
CA GLY A 275 6.58 -27.20 -0.15
C GLY A 275 6.07 -26.15 0.86
N VAL A 276 5.26 -25.19 0.42
CA VAL A 276 4.75 -24.10 1.30
C VAL A 276 3.90 -24.65 2.45
N ALA A 277 3.16 -25.74 2.21
CA ALA A 277 2.34 -26.42 3.21
C ALA A 277 3.08 -27.51 4.02
N ASP A 278 4.38 -27.74 3.79
CA ASP A 278 5.08 -28.86 4.43
C ASP A 278 5.07 -28.77 5.96
N GLY A 279 4.69 -29.88 6.61
CA GLY A 279 4.60 -29.98 8.07
C GLY A 279 3.33 -29.37 8.68
N ILE A 280 2.42 -28.84 7.86
CA ILE A 280 1.11 -28.36 8.28
C ILE A 280 0.09 -29.53 8.14
N PRO A 281 -0.80 -29.77 9.13
CA PRO A 281 -1.84 -30.79 8.97
C PRO A 281 -2.79 -30.45 7.83
N SER A 282 -3.39 -31.46 7.20
CA SER A 282 -4.34 -31.28 6.09
C SER A 282 -5.56 -30.43 6.44
N ARG A 283 -5.87 -30.30 7.74
CA ARG A 283 -6.93 -29.44 8.24
C ARG A 283 -6.62 -28.97 9.66
N TRP A 284 -6.91 -27.71 9.95
CA TRP A 284 -6.78 -27.12 11.28
C TRP A 284 -7.80 -26.00 11.49
N VAL A 285 -7.97 -25.56 12.74
CA VAL A 285 -8.86 -24.45 13.08
C VAL A 285 -8.03 -23.26 13.51
N LEU A 286 -8.38 -22.09 12.98
CA LEU A 286 -7.81 -20.81 13.37
C LEU A 286 -8.95 -19.83 13.67
N ASN A 287 -8.68 -18.84 14.52
CA ASN A 287 -9.55 -17.70 14.74
C ASN A 287 -8.93 -16.45 14.10
N ASP A 288 -9.61 -15.84 13.13
CA ASP A 288 -9.18 -14.59 12.51
C ASP A 288 -10.37 -13.85 11.86
N GLU A 289 -10.07 -12.75 11.16
CA GLU A 289 -10.95 -12.10 10.20
C GLU A 289 -10.80 -12.75 8.82
N TRP A 290 -11.91 -13.17 8.22
CA TRP A 290 -11.91 -13.94 6.97
C TRP A 290 -12.29 -13.07 5.77
N TYR A 291 -11.31 -12.83 4.89
CA TYR A 291 -11.49 -12.06 3.66
C TYR A 291 -12.22 -12.86 2.61
N SER A 292 -13.11 -12.19 1.90
CA SER A 292 -13.76 -12.70 0.70
C SER A 292 -13.33 -11.87 -0.50
N PHE A 293 -13.21 -12.55 -1.63
CA PHE A 293 -12.79 -11.97 -2.90
C PHE A 293 -13.91 -12.10 -3.93
N SER A 294 -13.93 -11.18 -4.89
CA SER A 294 -14.92 -11.17 -5.97
C SER A 294 -14.92 -12.45 -6.81
N ASP A 295 -13.74 -13.05 -6.99
CA ASP A 295 -13.53 -14.29 -7.73
C ASP A 295 -12.43 -15.12 -7.07
N SER A 296 -12.48 -16.45 -7.24
CA SER A 296 -11.40 -17.33 -6.81
C SER A 296 -10.22 -17.28 -7.77
N VAL A 297 -9.00 -17.22 -7.20
CA VAL A 297 -7.75 -17.28 -7.95
C VAL A 297 -7.46 -18.68 -8.54
N SER A 298 -8.19 -19.72 -8.15
CA SER A 298 -8.06 -21.06 -8.73
C SER A 298 -8.31 -21.04 -10.24
N ALA A 299 -9.24 -20.20 -10.71
CA ALA A 299 -9.57 -20.03 -12.12
C ALA A 299 -8.42 -19.42 -12.94
N LYS A 300 -7.46 -18.76 -12.27
CA LYS A 300 -6.23 -18.23 -12.88
C LYS A 300 -5.10 -19.26 -12.91
N GLY A 301 -5.32 -20.46 -12.37
CA GLY A 301 -4.29 -21.51 -12.27
C GLY A 301 -3.28 -21.27 -11.16
N TYR A 302 -3.63 -20.48 -10.14
CA TYR A 302 -2.76 -20.27 -8.98
C TYR A 302 -2.79 -21.49 -8.06
N ASP A 303 -1.66 -21.78 -7.41
CA ASP A 303 -1.54 -22.89 -6.49
C ASP A 303 -2.18 -22.52 -5.15
N ILE A 304 -3.34 -23.11 -4.86
CA ILE A 304 -4.07 -22.86 -3.62
C ILE A 304 -3.44 -23.67 -2.49
N VAL A 305 -2.84 -22.98 -1.51
CA VAL A 305 -2.18 -23.61 -0.35
C VAL A 305 -3.19 -23.86 0.77
N MET A 306 -4.10 -22.91 1.02
CA MET A 306 -5.15 -23.05 2.03
C MET A 306 -6.47 -22.45 1.55
N SER A 307 -7.57 -23.12 1.89
CA SER A 307 -8.95 -22.64 1.71
C SER A 307 -9.71 -22.71 3.02
N ILE A 308 -10.72 -21.85 3.17
CA ILE A 308 -11.60 -21.84 4.35
C ILE A 308 -12.89 -22.62 4.07
N ASP A 309 -13.35 -23.39 5.06
CA ASP A 309 -14.63 -24.08 5.00
C ASP A 309 -15.76 -23.18 5.51
N GLU A 310 -16.54 -22.61 4.59
CA GLU A 310 -17.69 -21.75 4.87
C GLU A 310 -18.79 -22.42 5.70
N SER A 311 -18.81 -23.75 5.83
CA SER A 311 -19.77 -24.42 6.74
C SER A 311 -19.41 -24.28 8.22
N THR A 312 -18.21 -23.78 8.52
CA THR A 312 -17.66 -23.70 9.89
C THR A 312 -17.66 -22.29 10.48
N TYR A 313 -18.01 -21.28 9.69
CA TYR A 313 -18.17 -19.90 10.13
C TYR A 313 -19.34 -19.23 9.40
N THR A 314 -19.64 -17.97 9.73
CA THR A 314 -20.71 -17.21 9.07
C THR A 314 -20.10 -16.06 8.25
N PRO A 315 -19.85 -16.23 6.93
CA PRO A 315 -19.39 -15.14 6.07
C PRO A 315 -20.45 -14.04 5.91
N GLY A 316 -21.72 -14.44 5.78
CA GLY A 316 -22.80 -13.56 5.35
C GLY A 316 -22.97 -13.58 3.84
N LYS A 317 -24.21 -13.44 3.38
CA LYS A 317 -24.63 -13.77 2.00
C LYS A 317 -23.83 -13.06 0.90
N GLU A 318 -23.48 -11.78 1.09
CA GLU A 318 -22.74 -10.99 0.09
C GLU A 318 -21.23 -11.30 0.06
N LEU A 319 -20.75 -12.15 0.98
CA LEU A 319 -19.35 -12.54 1.15
C LEU A 319 -19.13 -14.05 0.94
N GLU A 320 -20.17 -14.81 0.60
CA GLU A 320 -20.03 -16.23 0.26
C GLU A 320 -19.30 -16.38 -1.08
N MET A 321 -18.15 -17.06 -1.08
CA MET A 321 -17.44 -17.53 -2.28
C MET A 321 -17.84 -18.98 -2.63
N GLY A 322 -18.42 -19.70 -1.67
CA GLY A 322 -18.89 -21.07 -1.83
C GLY A 322 -17.79 -22.10 -1.60
N LYS A 323 -17.76 -23.16 -2.41
CA LYS A 323 -16.85 -24.30 -2.21
C LYS A 323 -15.37 -23.97 -2.42
N ASP A 324 -15.09 -22.90 -3.16
CA ASP A 324 -13.74 -22.50 -3.52
C ASP A 324 -13.47 -21.10 -2.96
N HIS A 325 -12.95 -21.10 -1.73
CA HIS A 325 -12.66 -19.90 -0.97
C HIS A 325 -11.19 -19.93 -0.51
N PRO A 326 -10.24 -19.60 -1.41
CA PRO A 326 -8.82 -19.62 -1.09
C PRO A 326 -8.46 -18.47 -0.15
N LEU A 327 -7.63 -18.75 0.85
CA LEU A 327 -7.05 -17.75 1.75
C LEU A 327 -5.53 -17.61 1.56
N VAL A 328 -4.87 -18.64 1.07
CA VAL A 328 -3.41 -18.63 0.87
C VAL A 328 -3.11 -19.26 -0.48
N TRP A 329 -2.33 -18.58 -1.32
CA TRP A 329 -1.96 -19.07 -2.64
C TRP A 329 -0.57 -18.61 -3.07
N THR A 330 -0.02 -19.33 -4.05
CA THR A 330 1.25 -19.02 -4.70
C THR A 330 1.11 -19.01 -6.22
N HIS A 331 1.92 -18.18 -6.90
CA HIS A 331 2.07 -18.23 -8.35
C HIS A 331 3.38 -17.54 -8.79
N CYS A 332 3.70 -17.70 -10.08
CA CYS A 332 4.87 -17.11 -10.71
C CYS A 332 4.53 -15.82 -11.47
N ILE A 333 5.44 -14.84 -11.45
CA ILE A 333 5.35 -13.62 -12.28
C ILE A 333 6.70 -13.42 -12.96
N GLY A 334 6.77 -13.65 -14.26
CA GLY A 334 8.05 -13.70 -14.96
C GLY A 334 8.95 -14.77 -14.31
N ALA A 335 10.13 -14.37 -13.82
CA ALA A 335 11.01 -15.25 -13.04
C ALA A 335 10.73 -15.22 -11.52
N GLY A 336 9.90 -14.30 -11.03
CA GLY A 336 9.62 -14.08 -9.62
C GLY A 336 8.58 -15.02 -9.03
N ARG A 337 8.52 -15.02 -7.69
CA ARG A 337 7.69 -15.91 -6.87
C ARG A 337 6.79 -15.07 -5.96
N ALA A 338 5.48 -15.17 -6.12
CA ALA A 338 4.51 -14.44 -5.33
C ALA A 338 3.71 -15.39 -4.44
N MET A 339 3.72 -15.12 -3.13
CA MET A 339 2.83 -15.74 -2.16
C MET A 339 1.95 -14.67 -1.53
N TYR A 340 0.66 -14.97 -1.37
CA TYR A 340 -0.25 -14.15 -0.58
C TYR A 340 -0.93 -15.01 0.48
N SER A 341 -1.08 -14.43 1.68
CA SER A 341 -1.83 -15.02 2.80
C SER A 341 -2.82 -13.99 3.33
N ALA A 342 -4.11 -14.28 3.25
CA ALA A 342 -5.18 -13.48 3.86
C ALA A 342 -5.23 -13.60 5.40
N ILE A 343 -4.55 -14.57 5.99
CA ILE A 343 -4.42 -14.72 7.45
C ILE A 343 -3.52 -13.60 7.99
N GLY A 344 -3.98 -12.87 9.01
CA GLY A 344 -3.13 -11.86 9.65
C GLY A 344 -3.82 -10.71 10.38
N HIS A 345 -5.14 -10.68 10.60
CA HIS A 345 -5.74 -9.56 11.32
C HIS A 345 -5.39 -9.61 12.80
N ARG A 346 -5.60 -10.76 13.43
CA ARG A 346 -5.39 -10.93 14.85
C ARG A 346 -3.92 -11.15 15.16
N LYS A 347 -3.37 -10.40 16.12
CA LYS A 347 -1.98 -10.59 16.57
C LYS A 347 -1.67 -12.01 17.05
N GLU A 348 -2.68 -12.74 17.54
CA GLU A 348 -2.52 -14.12 18.01
C GLU A 348 -2.12 -15.09 16.89
N VAL A 349 -2.49 -14.84 15.63
CA VAL A 349 -2.21 -15.76 14.52
C VAL A 349 -0.71 -15.84 14.22
N TYR A 350 0.08 -14.83 14.55
CA TYR A 350 1.54 -14.86 14.40
C TYR A 350 2.24 -15.73 15.44
N ASN A 351 1.51 -16.19 16.47
CA ASN A 351 2.01 -17.18 17.43
C ASN A 351 1.41 -18.58 17.20
N ALA A 352 0.51 -18.74 16.22
CA ALA A 352 -0.07 -20.04 15.89
C ALA A 352 0.98 -20.92 15.18
N GLU A 353 1.22 -22.12 15.71
CA GLU A 353 2.28 -23.03 15.24
C GLU A 353 2.23 -23.26 13.72
N HIS A 354 1.04 -23.56 13.19
CA HIS A 354 0.86 -23.84 11.76
C HIS A 354 1.05 -22.60 10.88
N ASN A 355 0.68 -21.42 11.38
CA ASN A 355 0.93 -20.17 10.65
C ASN A 355 2.42 -19.77 10.68
N ILE A 356 3.12 -20.03 11.80
CA ILE A 356 4.58 -19.87 11.85
C ILE A 356 5.26 -20.77 10.81
N THR A 357 4.86 -22.04 10.73
CA THR A 357 5.38 -22.97 9.72
C THR A 357 5.08 -22.48 8.31
N LEU A 358 3.84 -22.03 8.05
CA LEU A 358 3.44 -21.44 6.76
C LEU A 358 4.34 -20.26 6.37
N LEU A 359 4.54 -19.30 7.28
CA LEU A 359 5.35 -18.11 7.01
C LEU A 359 6.81 -18.48 6.73
N LYS A 360 7.41 -19.40 7.49
CA LYS A 360 8.79 -19.86 7.25
C LYS A 360 8.93 -20.55 5.90
N ASN A 361 8.01 -21.44 5.55
CA ASN A 361 8.03 -22.14 4.28
C ASN A 361 7.79 -21.17 3.10
N GLY A 362 6.87 -20.22 3.28
CA GLY A 362 6.59 -19.14 2.34
C GLY A 362 7.81 -18.26 2.08
N MET A 363 8.49 -17.80 3.13
CA MET A 363 9.75 -17.04 2.99
C MET A 363 10.83 -17.84 2.25
N LYS A 364 10.97 -19.13 2.58
CA LYS A 364 11.95 -20.01 1.93
C LYS A 364 11.64 -20.17 0.43
N TRP A 365 10.40 -20.46 0.09
CA TRP A 365 9.98 -20.61 -1.31
C TRP A 365 10.10 -19.30 -2.09
N ALA A 366 9.57 -18.19 -1.54
CA ALA A 366 9.53 -16.91 -2.23
C ALA A 366 10.93 -16.31 -2.46
N SER A 367 11.87 -16.50 -1.52
CA SER A 367 13.28 -16.09 -1.69
C SER A 367 14.07 -16.96 -2.69
N GLY A 368 13.43 -17.93 -3.34
CA GLY A 368 14.08 -18.80 -4.32
C GLY A 368 15.02 -19.86 -3.72
N GLN A 369 15.03 -20.05 -2.40
CA GLN A 369 15.77 -21.14 -1.79
C GLN A 369 15.11 -22.49 -2.10
N GLY A 370 15.59 -23.16 -3.15
CA GLY A 370 15.07 -24.44 -3.62
C GLY A 370 15.22 -24.57 -5.14
N ASN A 371 14.09 -24.65 -5.85
CA ASN A 371 14.08 -24.77 -7.31
C ASN A 371 14.51 -23.46 -7.99
N ASP A 372 15.46 -23.55 -8.93
CA ASP A 372 16.03 -22.42 -9.67
C ASP A 372 15.01 -21.70 -10.58
N THR A 373 13.88 -22.33 -10.89
CA THR A 373 12.78 -21.77 -11.68
C THR A 373 11.48 -21.86 -10.92
N CYS A 374 10.70 -20.77 -10.92
CA CYS A 374 9.30 -20.82 -10.58
C CYS A 374 8.59 -21.66 -11.67
N GLN A 375 8.09 -22.84 -11.32
CA GLN A 375 7.47 -23.79 -12.25
C GLN A 375 5.96 -23.62 -12.27
#